data_AF-A0A7U2F5N6-F1
#
_entry.id   AF-A0A7U2F5N6-F1
#
_cell.length_a   1.000
_cell.length_b   1.000
_cell.length_c   1.000
_cell.angle_alpha   90.00
_cell.angle_beta   90.00
_cell.angle_gamma   90.00
#
_symmetry.space_group_name_H-M   'P 1'
#
loop_
_entity.id
_entity.type
_entity.pdbx_description
1 polymer ?
#
loop_
_entity_poly.entity_id
_entity_poly.type
_entity_poly.pdbx_seq_one_letter_code
_entity_poly.pdbx_strand_id
1 'polypeptide(L)'
;MTLVRLLIDSLLACFIGVVLPRLVLGANWTQPAFTDIFGAPSSGVALCCVGILLYTIIKWAVVKSKSSEQNKKGEMYGLQHGRLHLQVPTPMWMNMGLWDEAGTTTTLAEACRDLLKAVLAEAGFSQKTDSTQTFPGTRRKKMLVDLGIGCGDQTIYLTSKVPIRPCDRDWWDMQEPCVEFDHYIGITNDHVQARHALGRVDELRKSRKLDRVDEEASNTPNISIFCADAAKPASWNEQVQKSIEAASRDCSERWVLALDTAYHFGPSRWIMVEHAHKNLEASFMAFDLCLSPDATFTQRLILRILTSLMGAPFANFSTPEGYRKKLIDVGYSDDAIKIVDISERVFAPLAQYLDEQDRRLKTLGLGIGKFGVAGSLFKWWGRSGVVRGVIVVAKR
;
A
#
# COMPACT_ATOMS: atom_id res chain seq x y z
N MET A 1 -28.30 30.56 -25.91
CA MET A 1 -27.55 29.30 -25.70
C MET A 1 -27.44 28.87 -24.23
N THR A 2 -27.58 29.77 -23.25
CA THR A 2 -27.36 29.48 -21.81
C THR A 2 -28.55 28.79 -21.13
N LEU A 3 -29.79 29.18 -21.47
CA LEU A 3 -31.00 28.60 -20.87
C LEU A 3 -31.24 27.15 -21.31
N VAL A 4 -31.00 26.86 -22.60
CA VAL A 4 -31.13 25.51 -23.17
C VAL A 4 -30.09 24.56 -22.58
N ARG A 5 -28.86 25.03 -22.33
CA ARG A 5 -27.84 24.23 -21.62
C ARG A 5 -28.21 23.95 -20.18
N LEU A 6 -28.73 24.94 -19.45
CA LEU A 6 -29.20 24.74 -18.08
C LEU A 6 -30.35 23.72 -18.03
N LEU A 7 -31.28 23.78 -18.98
CA LEU A 7 -32.40 22.84 -19.08
C LEU A 7 -31.92 21.42 -19.41
N ILE A 8 -30.96 21.28 -20.32
CA ILE A 8 -30.34 19.99 -20.65
C ILE A 8 -29.57 19.43 -19.46
N ASP A 9 -28.78 20.25 -18.76
CA ASP A 9 -28.00 19.83 -17.59
C ASP A 9 -28.91 19.43 -16.42
N SER A 10 -30.02 20.14 -16.19
CA SER A 10 -31.03 19.77 -15.20
C SER A 10 -31.78 18.49 -15.56
N LEU A 11 -32.14 18.30 -16.83
CA LEU A 11 -32.78 17.08 -17.30
C LEU A 11 -31.84 15.88 -17.23
N LEU A 12 -30.55 16.07 -17.52
CA LEU A 12 -29.53 15.02 -17.45
C LEU A 12 -29.21 14.63 -16.00
N ALA A 13 -29.13 15.61 -15.10
CA ALA A 13 -28.99 15.36 -13.66
C ALA A 13 -30.21 14.60 -13.11
N CYS A 14 -31.42 14.94 -13.56
CA CYS A 14 -32.65 14.23 -13.19
C CYS A 14 -32.67 12.80 -13.74
N PHE A 15 -32.23 12.59 -14.99
CA PHE A 15 -32.12 11.26 -15.61
C PHE A 15 -31.13 10.35 -14.86
N ILE A 16 -29.96 10.88 -14.48
CA ILE A 16 -28.94 10.12 -13.76
C ILE A 16 -29.35 9.87 -12.29
N GLY A 17 -30.00 10.84 -11.64
CA GLY A 17 -30.42 10.73 -10.24
C GLY A 17 -31.69 9.89 -10.02
N VAL A 18 -32.59 9.81 -11.00
CA VAL A 18 -33.92 9.20 -10.83
C VAL A 18 -34.15 8.01 -11.77
N VAL A 19 -33.67 8.06 -13.01
CA VAL A 19 -34.03 7.09 -14.06
C VAL A 19 -33.01 5.96 -14.19
N LEU A 20 -31.71 6.28 -14.14
CA LEU A 20 -30.64 5.29 -14.25
C LEU A 20 -30.66 4.23 -13.12
N PRO A 21 -30.92 4.59 -11.84
CA PRO A 21 -31.06 3.59 -10.77
C PRO A 21 -32.29 2.69 -10.96
N ARG A 22 -33.38 3.20 -11.55
CA ARG A 22 -34.60 2.42 -11.86
C ARG A 22 -34.36 1.38 -12.95
N LEU A 23 -33.52 1.70 -13.94
CA LEU A 23 -33.13 0.79 -15.03
C LEU A 23 -32.14 -0.29 -14.57
N VAL A 24 -31.25 0.03 -13.64
CA VAL A 24 -30.19 -0.87 -13.18
C VAL A 24 -30.63 -1.80 -12.03
N LEU A 25 -31.58 -1.36 -11.19
CA LEU A 25 -31.96 -2.10 -9.96
C LEU A 25 -33.34 -2.78 -10.00
N GLY A 26 -34.07 -2.72 -11.12
CA GLY A 26 -35.23 -3.59 -11.38
C GLY A 26 -36.34 -3.59 -10.32
N ALA A 27 -36.76 -2.42 -9.82
CA ALA A 27 -37.81 -2.34 -8.81
C ALA A 27 -39.17 -1.93 -9.42
N ASN A 28 -40.10 -2.90 -9.53
CA ASN A 28 -41.52 -2.65 -9.79
C ASN A 28 -42.21 -2.31 -8.45
N TRP A 29 -42.58 -1.05 -8.24
CA TRP A 29 -43.50 -0.66 -7.18
C TRP A 29 -44.60 0.24 -7.74
N THR A 30 -45.83 -0.14 -7.44
CA THR A 30 -47.07 0.59 -7.73
C THR A 30 -47.09 1.93 -7.00
N GLN A 31 -47.61 2.97 -7.67
CA GLN A 31 -47.75 4.30 -7.08
C GLN A 31 -48.68 4.31 -5.86
N PRO A 32 -48.51 5.30 -4.97
CA PRO A 32 -49.56 6.29 -4.92
C PRO A 32 -49.10 7.76 -4.94
N ALA A 33 -49.95 8.54 -5.60
CA ALA A 33 -50.37 9.93 -5.40
C ALA A 33 -49.34 11.05 -5.10
N PHE A 34 -49.33 12.01 -6.02
CA PHE A 34 -49.01 13.43 -5.81
C PHE A 34 -49.80 13.98 -4.60
N THR A 35 -49.14 14.21 -3.46
CA THR A 35 -49.25 15.39 -2.57
C THR A 35 -48.51 15.10 -1.26
N ASP A 36 -47.34 15.72 -1.09
CA ASP A 36 -46.84 16.21 0.20
C ASP A 36 -45.60 17.08 -0.06
N ILE A 37 -45.82 18.38 -0.02
CA ILE A 37 -44.93 19.43 -0.55
C ILE A 37 -43.85 19.88 0.45
N PHE A 38 -43.77 19.33 1.67
CA PHE A 38 -42.68 19.63 2.61
C PHE A 38 -42.34 18.42 3.50
N GLY A 39 -41.44 17.55 3.03
CA GLY A 39 -40.96 16.43 3.83
C GLY A 39 -39.98 15.55 3.08
N ALA A 40 -38.77 16.05 2.80
CA ALA A 40 -37.74 15.26 2.14
C ALA A 40 -37.26 14.13 3.09
N PRO A 41 -37.43 12.84 2.74
CA PRO A 41 -36.77 11.78 3.48
C PRO A 41 -35.26 11.93 3.27
N SER A 42 -34.48 11.75 4.32
CA SER A 42 -33.02 11.86 4.36
C SER A 42 -32.28 11.05 3.27
N SER A 43 -32.96 10.10 2.63
CA SER A 43 -32.49 9.31 1.48
C SER A 43 -32.39 10.12 0.17
N GLY A 44 -33.31 11.05 -0.09
CA GLY A 44 -33.35 11.80 -1.36
C GLY A 44 -32.21 12.82 -1.49
N VAL A 45 -31.90 13.52 -0.42
CA VAL A 45 -30.78 14.47 -0.37
C VAL A 45 -29.44 13.75 -0.51
N ALA A 46 -29.28 12.58 0.15
CA ALA A 46 -28.08 11.75 0.03
C ALA A 46 -27.88 11.24 -1.42
N LEU A 47 -28.94 10.80 -2.10
CA LEU A 47 -28.90 10.39 -3.50
C LEU A 47 -28.55 11.54 -4.45
N CYS A 48 -29.09 12.75 -4.21
CA CYS A 48 -28.72 13.94 -4.97
C CYS A 48 -27.25 14.32 -4.74
N CYS A 49 -26.74 14.27 -3.51
CA CYS A 49 -25.33 14.55 -3.21
C CYS A 49 -24.41 13.52 -3.88
N VAL A 50 -24.74 12.22 -3.84
CA VAL A 50 -23.98 11.16 -4.52
C VAL A 50 -24.02 11.33 -6.03
N GLY A 51 -25.17 11.70 -6.60
CA GLY A 51 -25.32 12.00 -8.04
C GLY A 51 -24.50 13.21 -8.49
N ILE A 52 -24.47 14.28 -7.69
CA ILE A 52 -23.63 15.46 -7.96
C ILE A 52 -22.15 15.08 -7.86
N LEU A 53 -21.75 14.29 -6.86
CA LEU A 53 -20.36 13.85 -6.71
C LEU A 53 -19.92 12.97 -7.89
N LEU A 54 -20.74 11.97 -8.27
CA LEU A 54 -20.52 11.14 -9.45
C LEU A 54 -20.45 11.98 -10.74
N TYR A 55 -21.34 12.95 -10.91
CA TYR A 55 -21.30 13.87 -12.05
C TYR A 55 -20.01 14.68 -12.09
N THR A 56 -19.54 15.21 -10.95
CA THR A 56 -18.27 15.95 -10.89
C THR A 56 -17.07 15.05 -11.22
N ILE A 57 -17.07 13.79 -10.76
CA ILE A 57 -16.02 12.81 -11.08
C ILE A 57 -16.05 12.44 -12.57
N ILE A 58 -17.23 12.17 -13.13
CA ILE A 58 -17.41 11.84 -14.55
C ILE A 58 -17.02 13.03 -15.43
N LYS A 59 -17.46 14.24 -15.08
CA LYS A 59 -17.12 15.47 -15.80
C LYS A 59 -15.62 15.74 -15.76
N TRP A 60 -14.97 15.55 -14.61
CA TRP A 60 -13.52 15.65 -14.48
C TRP A 60 -12.80 14.61 -15.35
N ALA A 61 -13.26 13.35 -15.35
CA ALA A 61 -12.71 12.28 -16.19
C ALA A 61 -12.85 12.58 -17.70
N VAL A 62 -14.01 13.11 -18.12
CA VAL A 62 -14.28 13.47 -19.52
C VAL A 62 -13.46 14.69 -19.97
N VAL A 63 -13.33 15.72 -19.12
CA VAL A 63 -12.51 16.91 -19.43
C VAL A 63 -11.04 16.53 -19.54
N LYS A 64 -10.53 15.68 -18.62
CA LYS A 64 -9.15 15.17 -18.66
C LYS A 64 -8.91 14.26 -19.88
N SER A 65 -9.91 13.49 -20.30
CA SER A 65 -9.87 12.67 -21.52
C SER A 65 -9.80 13.53 -22.78
N LYS A 66 -10.62 14.59 -22.87
CA LYS A 66 -10.62 15.53 -23.99
C LYS A 66 -9.36 16.39 -24.08
N SER A 67 -8.78 16.83 -22.96
CA SER A 67 -7.47 17.50 -22.97
C SER A 67 -6.35 16.57 -23.44
N SER A 68 -6.48 15.26 -23.17
CA SER A 68 -5.58 14.23 -23.69
C SER A 68 -5.74 14.02 -25.21
N GLU A 69 -6.96 14.08 -25.76
CA GLU A 69 -7.19 13.96 -27.21
C GLU A 69 -6.75 15.20 -28.00
N GLN A 70 -6.92 16.40 -27.46
CA GLN A 70 -6.49 17.63 -28.15
C GLN A 70 -4.96 17.76 -28.25
N ASN A 71 -4.21 17.20 -27.29
CA ASN A 71 -2.74 17.11 -27.36
C ASN A 71 -2.22 16.03 -28.32
N LYS A 72 -3.04 15.08 -28.77
CA LYS A 72 -2.59 13.95 -29.61
C LYS A 72 -2.38 14.30 -31.08
N LYS A 73 -2.89 15.44 -31.58
CA LYS A 73 -2.83 15.78 -33.02
C LYS A 73 -1.57 16.53 -33.47
N GLY A 74 -0.64 16.87 -32.56
CA GLY A 74 0.51 17.72 -32.87
C GLY A 74 1.90 17.07 -32.91
N GLU A 75 2.12 15.88 -32.35
CA GLU A 75 3.49 15.39 -32.07
C GLU A 75 3.70 13.90 -32.41
N MET A 76 3.39 13.49 -33.64
CA MET A 76 3.54 12.08 -34.00
C MET A 76 5.01 11.63 -34.21
N TYR A 77 6.01 12.50 -34.01
CA TYR A 77 7.44 12.14 -34.11
C TYR A 77 8.39 13.04 -33.27
N GLY A 78 7.98 13.47 -32.07
CA GLY A 78 8.79 14.39 -31.24
C GLY A 78 9.96 13.72 -30.52
N LEU A 79 9.68 12.84 -29.55
CA LEU A 79 10.68 12.21 -28.67
C LEU A 79 10.37 10.73 -28.33
N GLN A 80 9.46 10.10 -29.06
CA GLN A 80 8.98 8.74 -28.75
C GLN A 80 10.06 7.66 -28.90
N HIS A 81 11.09 7.89 -29.72
CA HIS A 81 12.24 6.98 -29.83
C HIS A 81 12.97 6.82 -28.49
N GLY A 82 12.81 7.76 -27.54
CA GLY A 82 13.34 7.63 -26.18
C GLY A 82 12.87 6.37 -25.45
N ARG A 83 11.74 5.78 -25.85
CA ARG A 83 11.27 4.47 -25.34
C ARG A 83 12.26 3.33 -25.59
N LEU A 84 13.01 3.39 -26.69
CA LEU A 84 14.02 2.37 -27.03
C LEU A 84 15.21 2.38 -26.06
N HIS A 85 15.38 3.48 -25.31
CA HIS A 85 16.43 3.65 -24.32
C HIS A 85 15.97 3.33 -22.89
N LEU A 86 14.70 2.94 -22.69
CA LEU A 86 14.22 2.49 -21.40
C LEU A 86 14.86 1.14 -21.04
N GLN A 87 15.56 1.11 -19.91
CA GLN A 87 16.18 -0.11 -19.42
C GLN A 87 15.17 -0.96 -18.66
N VAL A 88 15.09 -2.23 -19.01
CA VAL A 88 14.29 -3.25 -18.30
C VAL A 88 15.20 -4.42 -17.89
N PRO A 89 14.96 -5.07 -16.74
CA PRO A 89 13.90 -4.78 -15.78
C PRO A 89 14.17 -3.49 -14.99
N THR A 90 13.10 -2.75 -14.66
CA THR A 90 13.11 -1.63 -13.71
C THR A 90 12.83 -2.14 -12.29
N PRO A 91 13.11 -1.36 -11.22
CA PRO A 91 12.58 -1.66 -9.90
C PRO A 91 11.05 -1.80 -9.95
N MET A 92 10.51 -2.75 -9.18
CA MET A 92 9.07 -3.01 -9.11
C MET A 92 8.52 -2.81 -7.69
N TRP A 93 9.31 -2.17 -6.83
CA TRP A 93 8.95 -1.88 -5.44
C TRP A 93 7.81 -0.86 -5.38
N MET A 94 6.70 -1.27 -4.79
CA MET A 94 5.53 -0.42 -4.58
C MET A 94 5.13 -0.44 -3.11
N ASN A 95 5.34 0.70 -2.45
CA ASN A 95 4.63 1.15 -1.25
C ASN A 95 4.48 2.68 -1.36
N MET A 96 3.98 3.38 -0.34
CA MET A 96 3.79 4.83 -0.42
C MET A 96 5.08 5.66 -0.43
N GLY A 97 6.18 5.07 0.01
CA GLY A 97 7.47 5.71 0.16
C GLY A 97 7.54 6.71 1.31
N LEU A 98 8.72 6.84 1.90
CA LEU A 98 9.08 7.92 2.80
C LEU A 98 9.95 8.88 2.02
N TRP A 99 9.49 10.11 1.88
CA TRP A 99 10.12 11.10 1.03
C TRP A 99 10.91 12.09 1.90
N ASP A 100 12.08 12.48 1.42
CA ASP A 100 12.87 13.55 2.02
C ASP A 100 12.25 14.92 1.75
N GLU A 101 12.57 15.89 2.60
CA GLU A 101 12.20 17.28 2.35
C GLU A 101 12.96 17.85 1.15
N ALA A 102 12.34 18.81 0.47
CA ALA A 102 12.66 19.25 -0.88
C ALA A 102 14.16 19.48 -1.17
N GLY A 103 14.71 18.78 -2.18
CA GLY A 103 16.03 19.06 -2.74
C GLY A 103 16.79 17.85 -3.30
N THR A 104 16.44 16.64 -2.87
CA THR A 104 17.04 15.40 -3.36
C THR A 104 16.17 14.75 -4.45
N THR A 105 16.80 14.21 -5.49
CA THR A 105 16.12 13.45 -6.55
C THR A 105 15.84 12.03 -6.08
N THR A 106 14.92 11.85 -5.13
CA THR A 106 14.53 10.53 -4.63
C THR A 106 13.65 9.80 -5.65
N THR A 107 14.08 8.62 -6.09
CA THR A 107 13.28 7.70 -6.89
C THR A 107 12.19 7.04 -6.04
N LEU A 108 11.14 6.50 -6.66
CA LEU A 108 10.12 5.75 -5.91
C LEU A 108 10.72 4.56 -5.14
N ALA A 109 11.69 3.86 -5.74
CA ALA A 109 12.31 2.70 -5.09
C ALA A 109 13.14 3.08 -3.86
N GLU A 110 13.85 4.21 -3.90
CA GLU A 110 14.54 4.77 -2.73
C GLU A 110 13.54 5.17 -1.64
N ALA A 111 12.47 5.90 -1.99
CA ALA A 111 11.43 6.25 -1.02
C ALA A 111 10.79 5.00 -0.42
N CYS A 112 10.55 3.96 -1.22
CA CYS A 112 10.01 2.67 -0.76
C CYS A 112 10.95 1.98 0.24
N ARG A 113 12.26 1.97 -0.03
CA ARG A 113 13.29 1.48 0.89
C ARG A 113 13.30 2.28 2.18
N ASP A 114 13.26 3.60 2.09
CA ASP A 114 13.37 4.47 3.25
C ASP A 114 12.16 4.37 4.18
N LEU A 115 10.98 4.09 3.63
CA LEU A 115 9.80 3.76 4.43
C LEU A 115 9.99 2.45 5.21
N LEU A 116 10.49 1.40 4.56
CA LEU A 116 10.80 0.14 5.23
C LEU A 116 11.83 0.37 6.35
N LYS A 117 12.91 1.11 6.08
CA LYS A 117 13.93 1.43 7.08
C LYS A 117 13.35 2.19 8.27
N ALA A 118 12.43 3.15 8.03
CA ALA A 118 11.78 3.88 9.11
C ALA A 118 10.90 2.97 9.98
N VAL A 119 10.16 2.03 9.38
CA VAL A 119 9.38 1.02 10.13
C VAL A 119 10.31 0.14 10.98
N LEU A 120 11.41 -0.35 10.41
CA LEU A 120 12.39 -1.16 11.13
C LEU A 120 13.06 -0.38 12.27
N ALA A 121 13.41 0.88 12.04
CA ALA A 121 14.00 1.76 13.04
C ALA A 121 13.05 1.98 14.22
N GLU A 122 11.75 2.22 13.96
CA GLU A 122 10.75 2.35 15.03
C GLU A 122 10.53 1.05 15.80
N ALA A 123 10.67 -0.10 15.11
CA ALA A 123 10.70 -1.42 15.73
C ALA A 123 11.95 -1.64 16.61
N GLY A 124 12.92 -0.72 16.59
CA GLY A 124 14.13 -0.76 17.42
C GLY A 124 15.28 -1.54 16.78
N PHE A 125 15.18 -1.85 15.50
CA PHE A 125 16.26 -2.42 14.74
C PHE A 125 17.30 -1.34 14.41
N SER A 126 18.55 -1.60 14.76
CA SER A 126 19.69 -0.76 14.43
C SER A 126 20.96 -1.61 14.44
N GLN A 127 22.00 -1.12 13.73
CA GLN A 127 23.31 -1.77 13.71
C GLN A 127 23.89 -1.96 15.13
N LYS A 128 23.63 -1.00 16.04
CA LYS A 128 24.10 -1.07 17.44
C LYS A 128 23.35 -2.12 18.26
N THR A 129 22.03 -2.24 18.09
CA THR A 129 21.23 -3.24 18.82
C THR A 129 21.48 -4.66 18.31
N ASP A 130 21.73 -4.86 17.02
CA ASP A 130 22.04 -6.18 16.47
C ASP A 130 23.49 -6.62 16.73
N SER A 131 24.44 -5.68 16.84
CA SER A 131 25.84 -6.00 17.17
C SER A 131 26.09 -6.19 18.68
N THR A 132 25.40 -5.47 19.57
CA THR A 132 25.65 -5.55 21.03
C THR A 132 25.15 -6.85 21.68
N GLN A 133 24.31 -7.64 21.01
CA GLN A 133 23.92 -8.99 21.47
C GLN A 133 25.02 -10.06 21.26
N THR A 134 26.23 -9.68 20.80
CA THR A 134 27.29 -10.64 20.44
C THR A 134 28.32 -10.95 21.54
N PHE A 135 28.25 -10.37 22.73
CA PHE A 135 29.19 -10.71 23.83
C PHE A 135 28.51 -10.84 25.21
N PRO A 136 28.62 -11.99 25.93
CA PRO A 136 29.07 -13.33 25.53
C PRO A 136 27.86 -14.28 25.41
N GLY A 137 27.44 -14.60 24.19
CA GLY A 137 26.52 -15.74 23.96
C GLY A 137 25.39 -15.46 22.96
N THR A 138 25.59 -15.96 21.74
CA THR A 138 24.60 -16.21 20.66
C THR A 138 23.56 -15.11 20.40
N ARG A 139 23.72 -14.43 19.26
CA ARG A 139 22.69 -13.60 18.62
C ARG A 139 21.33 -14.30 18.65
N ARG A 140 20.30 -13.63 19.16
CA ARG A 140 18.94 -14.17 19.15
C ARG A 140 18.49 -14.36 17.71
N LYS A 141 18.08 -15.58 17.38
CA LYS A 141 17.56 -15.88 16.06
C LYS A 141 16.22 -15.19 15.85
N LYS A 142 16.08 -14.49 14.72
CA LYS A 142 14.91 -13.71 14.34
C LYS A 142 14.20 -14.34 13.15
N MET A 143 12.89 -14.46 13.23
CA MET A 143 12.04 -14.76 12.08
C MET A 143 11.17 -13.55 11.70
N LEU A 144 10.96 -13.39 10.40
CA LEU A 144 10.04 -12.42 9.83
C LEU A 144 8.99 -13.12 8.98
N VAL A 145 7.71 -12.88 9.29
CA VAL A 145 6.59 -13.13 8.37
C VAL A 145 6.23 -11.80 7.72
N ASP A 146 6.56 -11.66 6.44
CA ASP A 146 6.34 -10.45 5.66
C ASP A 146 5.07 -10.61 4.82
N LEU A 147 4.09 -9.75 5.10
CA LEU A 147 2.77 -9.78 4.50
C LEU A 147 2.70 -8.76 3.37
N GLY A 148 2.31 -9.21 2.18
CA GLY A 148 2.20 -8.34 1.00
C GLY A 148 3.54 -8.00 0.37
N ILE A 149 4.41 -8.99 0.17
CA ILE A 149 5.79 -8.79 -0.34
C ILE A 149 5.91 -8.20 -1.75
N GLY A 150 4.79 -8.03 -2.47
CA GLY A 150 4.76 -7.52 -3.83
C GLY A 150 5.68 -8.33 -4.76
N CYS A 151 6.44 -7.60 -5.58
CA CYS A 151 7.39 -8.18 -6.52
C CYS A 151 8.71 -8.66 -5.87
N GLY A 152 8.86 -8.55 -4.55
CA GLY A 152 10.03 -9.08 -3.83
C GLY A 152 11.25 -8.16 -3.78
N ASP A 153 11.15 -6.89 -4.16
CA ASP A 153 12.22 -5.90 -3.98
C ASP A 153 12.58 -5.77 -2.48
N GLN A 154 11.57 -5.62 -1.61
CA GLN A 154 11.69 -5.69 -0.15
C GLN A 154 12.31 -7.01 0.34
N THR A 155 11.89 -8.14 -0.22
CA THR A 155 12.48 -9.46 0.09
C THR A 155 13.98 -9.44 -0.16
N ILE A 156 14.43 -8.92 -1.31
CA ILE A 156 15.86 -8.85 -1.63
C ILE A 156 16.59 -7.89 -0.70
N TYR A 157 16.01 -6.72 -0.40
CA TYR A 157 16.63 -5.76 0.50
C TYR A 157 16.84 -6.32 1.91
N LEU A 158 15.90 -7.13 2.41
CA LEU A 158 15.97 -7.72 3.76
C LEU A 158 16.83 -8.98 3.83
N THR A 159 17.14 -9.61 2.70
CA THR A 159 17.78 -10.94 2.70
C THR A 159 19.08 -11.03 1.91
N SER A 160 19.41 -10.05 1.08
CA SER A 160 20.67 -9.98 0.32
C SER A 160 21.62 -8.94 0.90
N LYS A 161 22.93 -9.21 0.85
CA LYS A 161 24.00 -8.25 1.22
C LYS A 161 24.44 -7.36 0.05
N VAL A 162 24.01 -7.71 -1.16
CA VAL A 162 24.40 -7.03 -2.40
C VAL A 162 23.21 -6.93 -3.37
N PRO A 163 23.20 -5.94 -4.27
CA PRO A 163 22.24 -5.88 -5.37
C PRO A 163 22.33 -7.17 -6.22
N ILE A 164 21.20 -7.78 -6.57
CA ILE A 164 21.19 -9.01 -7.41
C ILE A 164 20.93 -8.71 -8.89
N ARG A 165 20.29 -7.57 -9.19
CA ARG A 165 20.03 -7.08 -10.54
C ARG A 165 20.66 -5.69 -10.74
N PRO A 166 20.97 -5.29 -11.99
CA PRO A 166 21.46 -3.95 -12.27
C PRO A 166 20.54 -2.84 -11.74
N CYS A 167 19.22 -2.99 -11.91
CA CYS A 167 18.23 -2.02 -11.43
C CYS A 167 18.12 -1.93 -9.89
N ASP A 168 18.66 -2.92 -9.16
CA ASP A 168 18.68 -2.84 -7.70
C ASP A 168 19.66 -1.77 -7.22
N ARG A 169 20.71 -1.49 -8.01
CA ARG A 169 21.74 -0.49 -7.70
C ARG A 169 21.16 0.93 -7.60
N ASP A 170 20.05 1.19 -8.27
CA ASP A 170 19.41 2.51 -8.30
C ASP A 170 18.81 2.90 -6.94
N TRP A 171 18.52 1.92 -6.08
CA TRP A 171 17.94 2.13 -4.76
C TRP A 171 18.70 1.39 -3.66
N TRP A 172 19.79 0.70 -3.96
CA TRP A 172 20.62 0.05 -2.96
C TRP A 172 21.44 1.10 -2.21
N ASP A 173 21.26 1.20 -0.89
CA ASP A 173 22.19 1.96 -0.06
C ASP A 173 23.39 1.09 0.33
N MET A 174 24.43 1.67 0.96
CA MET A 174 25.57 0.90 1.52
C MET A 174 25.15 -0.10 2.62
N GLN A 175 23.84 -0.26 2.84
CA GLN A 175 23.20 -1.31 3.60
C GLN A 175 23.88 -1.55 4.93
N GLU A 176 24.10 -0.48 5.71
CA GLU A 176 24.41 -0.63 7.13
C GLU A 176 23.28 -1.49 7.72
N PRO A 177 23.52 -2.77 8.03
CA PRO A 177 22.42 -3.71 8.16
C PRO A 177 21.60 -3.29 9.36
N CYS A 178 20.39 -2.81 9.08
CA CYS A 178 19.43 -2.40 10.09
C CYS A 178 19.02 -3.59 10.96
N VAL A 179 18.91 -4.78 10.33
CA VAL A 179 18.51 -6.04 10.97
C VAL A 179 18.96 -7.23 10.13
N GLU A 180 19.28 -8.35 10.79
CA GLU A 180 19.48 -9.64 10.14
C GLU A 180 18.42 -10.66 10.60
N PHE A 181 17.66 -11.23 9.67
CA PHE A 181 16.68 -12.30 9.94
C PHE A 181 17.25 -13.65 9.55
N ASP A 182 17.09 -14.67 10.40
CA ASP A 182 17.54 -16.04 10.09
C ASP A 182 16.48 -16.78 9.25
N HIS A 183 15.21 -16.45 9.45
CA HIS A 183 14.10 -16.98 8.66
C HIS A 183 13.24 -15.84 8.11
N TYR A 184 13.03 -15.84 6.80
CA TYR A 184 12.16 -14.91 6.10
C TYR A 184 11.06 -15.70 5.39
N ILE A 185 9.80 -15.41 5.75
CA ILE A 185 8.61 -15.99 5.13
C ILE A 185 7.82 -14.86 4.48
N GLY A 186 7.86 -14.78 3.15
CA GLY A 186 7.13 -13.78 2.38
C GLY A 186 5.81 -14.31 1.84
N ILE A 187 4.72 -13.56 2.00
CA ILE A 187 3.38 -13.91 1.53
C ILE A 187 2.83 -12.81 0.62
N THR A 188 2.30 -13.19 -0.54
CA THR A 188 1.45 -12.32 -1.38
C THR A 188 0.27 -13.13 -1.92
N ASN A 189 -0.89 -12.49 -2.12
CA ASN A 189 -2.07 -13.16 -2.68
C ASN A 189 -2.10 -13.13 -4.22
N ASP A 190 -1.17 -12.40 -4.85
CA ASP A 190 -1.05 -12.31 -6.31
C ASP A 190 -0.01 -13.33 -6.82
N HIS A 191 -0.47 -14.27 -7.65
CA HIS A 191 0.37 -15.34 -8.18
C HIS A 191 1.47 -14.85 -9.15
N VAL A 192 1.26 -13.73 -9.85
CA VAL A 192 2.26 -13.12 -10.74
C VAL A 192 3.36 -12.49 -9.91
N GLN A 193 2.98 -11.75 -8.86
CA GLN A 193 3.92 -11.19 -7.89
C GLN A 193 4.72 -12.30 -7.18
N ALA A 194 4.05 -13.35 -6.70
CA ALA A 194 4.70 -14.49 -6.06
C ALA A 194 5.74 -15.16 -6.98
N ARG A 195 5.37 -15.40 -8.25
CA ARG A 195 6.29 -15.96 -9.26
C ARG A 195 7.48 -15.05 -9.51
N HIS A 196 7.25 -13.73 -9.61
CA HIS A 196 8.34 -12.77 -9.82
C HIS A 196 9.29 -12.74 -8.62
N ALA A 197 8.76 -12.67 -7.40
CA ALA A 197 9.55 -12.68 -6.17
C ALA A 197 10.35 -13.99 -6.00
N LEU A 198 9.75 -15.14 -6.32
CA LEU A 198 10.45 -16.44 -6.34
C LEU A 198 11.64 -16.44 -7.31
N GLY A 199 11.45 -15.90 -8.53
CA GLY A 199 12.54 -15.77 -9.50
C GLY A 199 13.72 -14.94 -8.97
N ARG A 200 13.44 -13.83 -8.28
CA ARG A 200 14.47 -13.01 -7.61
C ARG A 200 15.21 -13.78 -6.52
N VAL A 201 14.49 -14.54 -5.70
CA VAL A 201 15.11 -15.37 -4.64
C VAL A 201 15.97 -16.49 -5.24
N ASP A 202 15.56 -17.08 -6.37
CA ASP A 202 16.35 -18.10 -7.06
C ASP A 202 17.63 -17.53 -7.70
N GLU A 203 17.59 -16.30 -8.23
CA GLU A 203 18.78 -15.56 -8.67
C GLU A 203 19.75 -15.32 -7.50
N LEU A 204 19.23 -14.87 -6.35
CA LEU A 204 20.01 -14.71 -5.12
C LEU A 204 20.65 -16.04 -4.69
N ARG A 205 19.90 -17.15 -4.68
CA ARG A 205 20.45 -18.47 -4.33
C ARG A 205 21.54 -18.94 -5.30
N LYS A 206 21.42 -18.61 -6.60
CA LYS A 206 22.43 -18.94 -7.61
C LYS A 206 23.71 -18.12 -7.42
N SER A 207 23.60 -16.81 -7.21
CA SER A 207 24.76 -15.93 -6.96
C SER A 207 25.58 -16.44 -5.76
N ARG A 208 24.91 -16.77 -4.65
CA ARG A 208 25.55 -17.35 -3.45
C ARG A 208 26.24 -18.68 -3.67
N LYS A 209 25.79 -19.50 -4.63
CA LYS A 209 26.46 -20.78 -4.94
C LYS A 209 27.74 -20.58 -5.74
N LEU A 210 27.78 -19.53 -6.57
CA LEU A 210 28.94 -19.21 -7.40
C LEU A 210 30.09 -18.63 -6.58
N ASP A 211 29.77 -17.86 -5.52
CA ASP A 211 30.76 -17.22 -4.64
C ASP A 211 31.39 -18.20 -3.61
N ARG A 212 30.84 -19.41 -3.45
CA ARG A 212 31.28 -20.41 -2.46
C ARG A 212 32.48 -21.25 -2.94
N VAL A 213 33.59 -20.61 -3.28
CA VAL A 213 34.88 -21.32 -3.43
C VAL A 213 35.59 -21.48 -2.10
N ASP A 214 35.50 -20.52 -1.17
CA ASP A 214 36.11 -20.64 0.16
C ASP A 214 35.34 -19.75 1.15
N GLU A 215 34.54 -20.33 2.05
CA GLU A 215 34.33 -19.89 3.44
C GLU A 215 33.16 -20.64 4.11
N GLU A 216 33.38 -20.94 5.39
CA GLU A 216 32.48 -21.59 6.34
C GLU A 216 31.09 -20.95 6.38
N ALA A 217 30.12 -21.70 6.91
CA ALA A 217 28.70 -21.40 7.06
C ALA A 217 28.38 -19.94 7.49
N SER A 218 28.49 -18.99 6.57
CA SER A 218 27.94 -17.65 6.71
C SER A 218 26.44 -17.79 6.94
N ASN A 219 25.92 -17.06 7.94
CA ASN A 219 24.53 -17.04 8.40
C ASN A 219 23.57 -16.61 7.28
N THR A 220 23.31 -17.49 6.30
CA THR A 220 22.43 -17.19 5.18
C THR A 220 20.99 -17.37 5.62
N PRO A 221 20.11 -16.37 5.43
CA PRO A 221 18.70 -16.49 5.79
C PRO A 221 18.06 -17.66 5.04
N ASN A 222 17.22 -18.41 5.75
CA ASN A 222 16.25 -19.31 5.14
C ASN A 222 15.09 -18.47 4.58
N ILE A 223 14.94 -18.45 3.25
CA ILE A 223 13.96 -17.62 2.56
C ILE A 223 12.89 -18.51 1.95
N SER A 224 11.63 -18.29 2.31
CA SER A 224 10.46 -18.97 1.76
C SER A 224 9.44 -17.96 1.25
N ILE A 225 8.83 -18.23 0.09
CA ILE A 225 7.87 -17.33 -0.57
C ILE A 225 6.61 -18.12 -0.91
N PHE A 226 5.45 -17.57 -0.55
CA PHE A 226 4.17 -18.24 -0.72
C PHE A 226 3.13 -17.34 -1.40
N CYS A 227 2.32 -17.97 -2.27
CA CYS A 227 1.11 -17.37 -2.80
C CYS A 227 -0.07 -17.74 -1.89
N ALA A 228 -0.46 -16.84 -0.99
CA ALA A 228 -1.54 -17.06 -0.02
C ALA A 228 -2.21 -15.74 0.40
N ASP A 229 -3.44 -15.83 0.92
CA ASP A 229 -4.18 -14.67 1.43
C ASP A 229 -3.70 -14.31 2.85
N ALA A 230 -2.91 -13.24 2.97
CA ALA A 230 -2.42 -12.74 4.25
C ALA A 230 -3.54 -12.29 5.19
N ALA A 231 -4.73 -11.93 4.67
CA ALA A 231 -5.87 -11.55 5.50
C ALA A 231 -6.56 -12.76 6.16
N LYS A 232 -6.25 -13.98 5.72
CA LYS A 232 -6.92 -15.23 6.14
C LYS A 232 -5.91 -16.31 6.53
N PRO A 233 -5.19 -16.14 7.66
CA PRO A 233 -4.21 -17.13 8.13
C PRO A 233 -4.78 -18.54 8.31
N ALA A 234 -6.06 -18.66 8.67
CA ALA A 234 -6.74 -19.96 8.77
C ALA A 234 -6.85 -20.72 7.42
N SER A 235 -6.68 -20.03 6.29
CA SER A 235 -6.69 -20.64 4.94
C SER A 235 -5.31 -21.01 4.41
N TRP A 236 -4.23 -20.71 5.16
CA TRP A 236 -2.88 -21.04 4.75
C TRP A 236 -2.69 -22.55 4.66
N ASN A 237 -2.06 -23.00 3.58
CA ASN A 237 -1.84 -24.42 3.35
C ASN A 237 -0.75 -24.99 4.27
N GLU A 238 -0.60 -26.31 4.25
CA GLU A 238 0.36 -27.04 5.10
C GLU A 238 1.81 -26.59 4.88
N GLN A 239 2.19 -26.12 3.67
CA GLN A 239 3.55 -25.68 3.40
C GLN A 239 3.89 -24.36 4.10
N VAL A 240 2.95 -23.41 4.09
CA VAL A 240 3.09 -22.14 4.84
C VAL A 240 3.19 -22.45 6.33
N GLN A 241 2.26 -23.26 6.85
CA GLN A 241 2.22 -23.62 8.27
C GLN A 241 3.51 -24.31 8.72
N LYS A 242 3.98 -25.34 8.00
CA LYS A 242 5.24 -26.04 8.32
C LYS A 242 6.46 -25.12 8.31
N SER A 243 6.52 -24.17 7.37
CA SER A 243 7.64 -23.23 7.27
C SER A 243 7.66 -22.27 8.45
N ILE A 244 6.49 -21.77 8.86
CA ILE A 244 6.34 -20.91 10.04
C ILE A 244 6.65 -21.68 11.32
N GLU A 245 6.15 -22.91 11.46
CA GLU A 245 6.44 -23.75 12.63
C GLU A 245 7.93 -24.08 12.75
N ALA A 246 8.58 -24.44 11.65
CA ALA A 246 10.02 -24.71 11.63
C ALA A 246 10.82 -23.49 12.06
N ALA A 247 10.49 -22.30 11.51
CA ALA A 247 11.11 -21.05 11.91
C ALA A 247 10.82 -20.70 13.38
N SER A 248 9.60 -20.93 13.86
CA SER A 248 9.18 -20.59 15.23
C SER A 248 9.89 -21.45 16.29
N ARG A 249 10.25 -22.69 15.95
CA ARG A 249 11.06 -23.57 16.83
C ARG A 249 12.52 -23.15 16.90
N ASP A 250 13.04 -22.52 15.85
CA ASP A 250 14.45 -22.10 15.76
C ASP A 250 14.67 -20.65 16.23
N CYS A 251 13.64 -19.79 16.14
CA CYS A 251 13.73 -18.37 16.47
C CYS A 251 13.06 -18.02 17.79
N SER A 252 13.80 -17.28 18.62
CA SER A 252 13.28 -16.69 19.87
C SER A 252 12.57 -15.36 19.64
N GLU A 253 12.92 -14.64 18.56
CA GLU A 253 12.34 -13.34 18.23
C GLU A 253 11.52 -13.45 16.95
N ARG A 254 10.25 -13.05 17.01
CA ARG A 254 9.29 -13.28 15.93
C ARG A 254 8.61 -11.97 15.58
N TRP A 255 8.63 -11.64 14.29
CA TRP A 255 8.05 -10.41 13.77
C TRP A 255 7.08 -10.70 12.64
N VAL A 256 5.99 -9.93 12.61
CA VAL A 256 5.10 -9.82 11.47
C VAL A 256 5.21 -8.40 10.92
N LEU A 257 5.48 -8.27 9.63
CA LEU A 257 5.54 -7.00 8.91
C LEU A 257 4.35 -6.90 7.96
N ALA A 258 3.66 -5.75 7.98
CA ALA A 258 2.66 -5.39 7.00
C ALA A 258 2.96 -3.99 6.46
N LEU A 259 3.88 -3.89 5.50
CA LEU A 259 4.24 -2.61 4.89
C LEU A 259 3.23 -2.23 3.80
N ASP A 260 2.41 -1.21 4.05
CA ASP A 260 1.47 -0.67 3.05
C ASP A 260 0.48 -1.71 2.48
N THR A 261 0.04 -2.66 3.33
CA THR A 261 -0.84 -3.77 2.90
C THR A 261 -2.04 -4.01 3.81
N ALA A 262 -1.93 -3.79 5.13
CA ALA A 262 -2.93 -4.26 6.09
C ALA A 262 -4.30 -3.59 5.90
N TYR A 263 -4.36 -2.35 5.41
CA TYR A 263 -5.63 -1.69 5.10
C TYR A 263 -6.43 -2.36 3.98
N HIS A 264 -5.81 -3.20 3.14
CA HIS A 264 -6.50 -4.00 2.12
C HIS A 264 -7.08 -5.31 2.66
N PHE A 265 -6.73 -5.74 3.87
CA PHE A 265 -7.11 -7.05 4.38
C PHE A 265 -8.62 -7.17 4.61
N GLY A 266 -9.25 -8.10 3.89
CA GLY A 266 -10.68 -8.40 3.97
C GLY A 266 -10.96 -9.68 4.74
N PRO A 267 -11.98 -9.70 5.64
CA PRO A 267 -12.90 -8.60 5.96
C PRO A 267 -12.32 -7.53 6.92
N SER A 268 -11.24 -7.84 7.63
CA SER A 268 -10.56 -6.89 8.52
C SER A 268 -9.09 -7.28 8.75
N ARG A 269 -8.23 -6.28 8.92
CA ARG A 269 -6.81 -6.49 9.29
C ARG A 269 -6.64 -7.20 10.62
N TRP A 270 -7.59 -7.04 11.54
CA TRP A 270 -7.48 -7.55 12.91
C TRP A 270 -7.41 -9.07 13.00
N ILE A 271 -7.95 -9.79 12.02
CA ILE A 271 -7.82 -11.26 11.95
C ILE A 271 -6.34 -11.67 11.90
N MET A 272 -5.54 -10.98 11.09
CA MET A 272 -4.12 -11.26 10.96
C MET A 272 -3.33 -10.74 12.16
N VAL A 273 -3.66 -9.56 12.69
CA VAL A 273 -2.99 -9.02 13.88
C VAL A 273 -3.25 -9.91 15.11
N GLU A 274 -4.47 -10.43 15.28
CA GLU A 274 -4.79 -11.40 16.32
C GLU A 274 -4.02 -12.70 16.16
N HIS A 275 -3.92 -13.22 14.93
CA HIS A 275 -3.15 -14.41 14.64
C HIS A 275 -1.65 -14.20 14.93
N ALA A 276 -1.11 -13.03 14.57
CA ALA A 276 0.28 -12.66 14.87
C ALA A 276 0.57 -12.71 16.37
N HIS A 277 -0.31 -12.15 17.19
CA HIS A 277 -0.14 -12.16 18.64
C HIS A 277 -0.37 -13.54 19.27
N LYS A 278 -1.53 -14.16 18.98
CA LYS A 278 -2.02 -15.36 19.70
C LYS A 278 -1.39 -16.66 19.20
N ASN A 279 -1.10 -16.77 17.90
CA ASN A 279 -0.63 -18.01 17.29
C ASN A 279 0.85 -17.96 16.91
N LEU A 280 1.32 -16.82 16.40
CA LEU A 280 2.72 -16.65 16.02
C LEU A 280 3.58 -16.10 17.14
N GLU A 281 2.96 -15.66 18.25
CA GLU A 281 3.69 -15.18 19.40
C GLU A 281 4.66 -14.04 19.02
N ALA A 282 4.23 -13.18 18.10
CA ALA A 282 5.07 -12.24 17.38
C ALA A 282 4.78 -10.77 17.71
N SER A 283 5.84 -9.97 17.67
CA SER A 283 5.75 -8.51 17.56
C SER A 283 5.19 -8.13 16.19
N PHE A 284 4.45 -7.02 16.12
CA PHE A 284 3.84 -6.52 14.89
C PHE A 284 4.46 -5.18 14.51
N MET A 285 4.77 -5.01 13.22
CA MET A 285 5.19 -3.73 12.66
C MET A 285 4.52 -3.48 11.31
N ALA A 286 4.20 -2.22 11.03
CA ALA A 286 3.52 -1.83 9.79
C ALA A 286 3.77 -0.38 9.43
N PHE A 287 3.62 -0.08 8.15
CA PHE A 287 3.09 1.22 7.72
C PHE A 287 1.63 1.00 7.32
N ASP A 288 0.72 1.80 7.87
CA ASP A 288 -0.71 1.61 7.67
C ASP A 288 -1.47 2.95 7.59
N LEU A 289 -2.71 2.87 7.13
CA LEU A 289 -3.60 4.01 7.00
C LEU A 289 -4.60 4.07 8.15
N CYS A 290 -4.71 5.26 8.74
CA CYS A 290 -5.68 5.63 9.75
C CYS A 290 -6.62 6.73 9.25
N LEU A 291 -7.83 6.79 9.80
CA LEU A 291 -8.71 7.94 9.69
C LEU A 291 -8.19 9.05 10.63
N SER A 292 -8.15 10.28 10.16
CA SER A 292 -7.81 11.42 11.02
C SER A 292 -8.89 11.65 12.08
N PRO A 293 -8.53 11.91 13.35
CA PRO A 293 -9.50 12.22 14.39
C PRO A 293 -10.34 13.45 14.02
N ASP A 294 -9.73 14.41 13.32
CA ASP A 294 -10.34 15.67 12.89
C ASP A 294 -11.10 15.56 11.55
N ALA A 295 -11.18 14.36 10.97
CA ALA A 295 -11.87 14.17 9.69
C ALA A 295 -13.36 14.53 9.83
N THR A 296 -13.81 15.48 9.02
CA THR A 296 -15.22 15.90 8.96
C THR A 296 -16.13 14.77 8.47
N PHE A 297 -17.42 14.85 8.79
CA PHE A 297 -18.41 13.88 8.32
C PHE A 297 -18.41 13.73 6.79
N THR A 298 -18.33 14.84 6.07
CA THR A 298 -18.29 14.84 4.60
C THR A 298 -17.04 14.13 4.07
N GLN A 299 -15.87 14.40 4.65
CA GLN A 299 -14.63 13.73 4.27
C GLN A 299 -14.70 12.22 4.54
N ARG A 300 -15.27 11.80 5.67
CA ARG A 300 -15.50 10.38 5.99
C ARG A 300 -16.42 9.70 4.99
N LEU A 301 -17.51 10.38 4.58
CA LEU A 301 -18.44 9.86 3.58
C LEU A 301 -17.76 9.70 2.21
N ILE A 302 -16.98 10.70 1.79
CA ILE A 302 -16.20 10.64 0.54
C ILE A 302 -15.18 9.49 0.61
N LEU A 303 -14.44 9.37 1.72
CA LEU A 303 -13.47 8.30 1.90
C LEU A 303 -14.13 6.92 1.82
N ARG A 304 -15.30 6.73 2.46
CA ARG A 304 -16.05 5.48 2.41
C ARG A 304 -16.47 5.07 0.99
N ILE A 305 -16.87 6.05 0.17
CA ILE A 305 -17.18 5.81 -1.24
C ILE A 305 -15.90 5.40 -1.99
N LEU A 306 -14.81 6.13 -1.82
CA LEU A 306 -13.54 5.85 -2.51
C LEU A 306 -12.96 4.50 -2.14
N THR A 307 -12.93 4.13 -0.86
CA THR A 307 -12.42 2.83 -0.41
C THR A 307 -13.26 1.68 -0.96
N SER A 308 -14.59 1.85 -1.03
CA SER A 308 -15.47 0.84 -1.64
C SER A 308 -15.19 0.65 -3.13
N LEU A 309 -14.92 1.73 -3.87
CA LEU A 309 -14.58 1.65 -5.30
C LEU A 309 -13.20 1.02 -5.54
N MET A 310 -12.29 1.16 -4.58
CA MET A 310 -10.93 0.61 -4.64
C MET A 310 -10.82 -0.80 -4.06
N GLY A 311 -11.91 -1.36 -3.52
CA GLY A 311 -11.90 -2.69 -2.90
C GLY A 311 -11.23 -2.75 -1.52
N ALA A 312 -10.95 -1.59 -0.90
CA ALA A 312 -10.39 -1.53 0.45
C ALA A 312 -11.51 -1.50 1.51
N PRO A 313 -11.51 -2.39 2.51
CA PRO A 313 -12.54 -2.38 3.55
C PRO A 313 -12.48 -1.10 4.38
N PHE A 314 -13.55 -0.28 4.36
CA PHE A 314 -13.62 0.95 5.16
C PHE A 314 -13.47 0.68 6.67
N ALA A 315 -13.85 -0.52 7.13
CA ALA A 315 -13.67 -0.97 8.51
C ALA A 315 -12.22 -0.95 9.00
N ASN A 316 -11.24 -0.93 8.08
CA ASN A 316 -9.83 -0.83 8.42
C ASN A 316 -9.38 0.61 8.71
N PHE A 317 -10.16 1.64 8.35
CA PHE A 317 -9.84 3.04 8.64
C PHE A 317 -10.27 3.43 10.06
N SER A 318 -9.47 3.01 11.04
CA SER A 318 -9.58 3.43 12.45
C SER A 318 -8.75 4.71 12.72
N THR A 319 -9.07 5.47 13.78
CA THR A 319 -8.18 6.55 14.23
C THR A 319 -6.91 5.97 14.88
N PRO A 320 -5.81 6.72 15.01
CA PRO A 320 -4.61 6.25 15.72
C PRO A 320 -4.92 5.72 17.12
N GLU A 321 -5.79 6.37 17.87
CA GLU A 321 -6.23 5.95 19.22
C GLU A 321 -7.05 4.67 19.16
N GLY A 322 -7.95 4.57 18.17
CA GLY A 322 -8.72 3.35 17.91
C GLY A 322 -7.84 2.16 17.54
N TYR A 323 -6.78 2.41 16.76
CA TYR A 323 -5.77 1.41 16.40
C TYR A 323 -5.02 0.93 17.64
N ARG A 324 -4.49 1.85 18.46
CA ARG A 324 -3.83 1.54 19.73
C ARG A 324 -4.74 0.72 20.64
N LYS A 325 -5.98 1.16 20.84
CA LYS A 325 -6.97 0.42 21.65
C LYS A 325 -7.15 -1.01 21.15
N LYS A 326 -7.26 -1.20 19.85
CA LYS A 326 -7.40 -2.54 19.28
C LYS A 326 -6.16 -3.41 19.47
N LEU A 327 -4.95 -2.87 19.36
CA LEU A 327 -3.73 -3.60 19.69
C LEU A 327 -3.71 -4.05 21.16
N ILE A 328 -4.14 -3.18 22.09
CA ILE A 328 -4.30 -3.54 23.51
C ILE A 328 -5.36 -4.63 23.68
N ASP A 329 -6.53 -4.51 23.04
CA ASP A 329 -7.60 -5.50 23.08
C ASP A 329 -7.13 -6.89 22.55
N VAL A 330 -6.17 -6.92 21.61
CA VAL A 330 -5.54 -8.15 21.10
C VAL A 330 -4.58 -8.79 22.12
N GLY A 331 -3.97 -7.97 22.99
CA GLY A 331 -3.11 -8.41 24.08
C GLY A 331 -1.71 -7.77 24.11
N TYR A 332 -1.40 -6.84 23.20
CA TYR A 332 -0.14 -6.10 23.26
C TYR A 332 -0.15 -5.10 24.43
N SER A 333 0.99 -4.91 25.09
CA SER A 333 1.11 -3.94 26.19
C SER A 333 1.10 -2.50 25.68
N ASP A 334 0.43 -1.59 26.39
CA ASP A 334 0.27 -0.19 25.95
C ASP A 334 1.62 0.56 25.84
N ASP A 335 2.53 0.32 26.78
CA ASP A 335 3.89 0.87 26.79
C ASP A 335 4.79 0.30 25.68
N ALA A 336 4.42 -0.86 25.13
CA ALA A 336 5.12 -1.52 24.02
C ALA A 336 4.55 -1.12 22.63
N ILE A 337 3.51 -0.28 22.59
CA ILE A 337 2.90 0.19 21.35
C ILE A 337 3.42 1.59 21.00
N LYS A 338 3.88 1.74 19.75
CA LYS A 338 4.19 3.02 19.11
C LYS A 338 3.31 3.21 17.88
N ILE A 339 2.81 4.43 17.73
CA ILE A 339 2.12 4.88 16.51
C ILE A 339 2.69 6.26 16.17
N VAL A 340 3.39 6.36 15.05
CA VAL A 340 4.09 7.58 14.61
C VAL A 340 3.46 8.05 13.31
N ASP A 341 2.90 9.26 13.32
CA ASP A 341 2.35 9.89 12.12
C ASP A 341 3.48 10.45 11.25
N ILE A 342 3.54 9.98 10.00
CA ILE A 342 4.52 10.43 8.99
C ILE A 342 3.83 10.97 7.73
N SER A 343 2.53 11.31 7.82
CA SER A 343 1.69 11.70 6.68
C SER A 343 2.29 12.80 5.80
N GLU A 344 2.93 13.79 6.43
CA GLU A 344 3.52 14.95 5.74
C GLU A 344 4.65 14.54 4.79
N ARG A 345 5.38 13.48 5.14
CA ARG A 345 6.49 12.93 4.35
C ARG A 345 6.07 11.83 3.37
N VAL A 346 4.77 11.56 3.25
CA VAL A 346 4.24 10.46 2.42
C VAL A 346 3.32 10.99 1.33
N PHE A 347 2.16 11.55 1.68
CA PHE A 347 1.08 11.71 0.71
C PHE A 347 1.32 12.81 -0.33
N ALA A 348 1.67 14.02 0.11
CA ALA A 348 1.92 15.13 -0.81
C ALA A 348 3.17 14.91 -1.68
N PRO A 349 4.31 14.44 -1.12
CA PRO A 349 5.49 14.10 -1.92
C PRO A 349 5.22 12.98 -2.94
N LEU A 350 4.53 11.89 -2.56
CA LEU A 350 4.16 10.82 -3.49
C LEU A 350 3.28 11.34 -4.63
N ALA A 351 2.31 12.20 -4.33
CA ALA A 351 1.46 12.80 -5.34
C ALA A 351 2.27 13.67 -6.33
N GLN A 352 3.22 14.47 -5.81
CA GLN A 352 4.12 15.28 -6.62
C GLN A 352 5.00 14.40 -7.51
N TYR A 353 5.56 13.32 -6.97
CA TYR A 353 6.36 12.37 -7.74
C TYR A 353 5.53 11.76 -8.88
N LEU A 354 4.30 11.32 -8.61
CA LEU A 354 3.42 10.75 -9.64
C LEU A 354 3.08 11.77 -10.73
N ASP A 355 2.78 13.02 -10.37
CA ASP A 355 2.53 14.10 -11.33
C ASP A 355 3.77 14.33 -12.23
N GLU A 356 4.97 14.34 -11.64
CA GLU A 356 6.24 14.53 -12.35
C GLU A 356 6.62 13.33 -13.23
N GLN A 357 6.45 12.10 -12.74
CA GLN A 357 6.69 10.89 -13.54
C GLN A 357 5.73 10.79 -14.72
N ASP A 358 4.46 11.14 -14.55
CA ASP A 358 3.51 11.18 -15.66
C ASP A 358 3.93 12.20 -16.71
N ARG A 359 4.40 13.39 -16.28
CA ARG A 359 4.96 14.41 -17.19
C ARG A 359 6.17 13.89 -17.95
N ARG A 360 7.11 13.23 -17.27
CA ARG A 360 8.31 12.62 -17.87
C ARG A 360 7.96 11.51 -18.86
N LEU A 361 7.05 10.62 -18.52
CA LEU A 361 6.63 9.53 -19.41
C LEU A 361 5.88 10.04 -20.64
N LYS A 362 5.10 11.12 -20.49
CA LYS A 362 4.37 11.74 -21.61
C LYS A 362 5.29 12.31 -22.68
N THR A 363 6.51 12.76 -22.36
CA THR A 363 7.46 13.20 -23.39
C THR A 363 7.88 12.03 -24.29
N LEU A 364 7.90 10.82 -23.73
CA LEU A 364 8.11 9.59 -24.48
C LEU A 364 6.81 9.08 -25.11
N GLY A 365 5.67 9.74 -24.93
CA GLY A 365 4.32 9.29 -25.33
C GLY A 365 3.78 8.12 -24.51
N LEU A 366 4.38 7.83 -23.36
CA LEU A 366 3.87 6.91 -22.34
C LEU A 366 3.04 7.70 -21.31
N GLY A 367 2.48 7.02 -20.31
CA GLY A 367 1.84 7.66 -19.17
C GLY A 367 1.66 6.68 -18.02
N ILE A 368 1.42 7.19 -16.81
CA ILE A 368 1.26 6.32 -15.62
C ILE A 368 -0.13 5.66 -15.53
N GLY A 369 -1.03 5.91 -16.49
CA GLY A 369 -2.34 5.26 -16.59
C GLY A 369 -3.19 5.43 -15.34
N LYS A 370 -3.68 4.31 -14.77
CA LYS A 370 -4.54 4.28 -13.57
C LYS A 370 -3.87 4.89 -12.33
N PHE A 371 -2.54 4.90 -12.25
CA PHE A 371 -1.80 5.51 -11.15
C PHE A 371 -1.99 7.04 -11.07
N GLY A 372 -2.39 7.70 -12.16
CA GLY A 372 -2.75 9.12 -12.12
C GLY A 372 -4.00 9.43 -11.29
N VAL A 373 -4.89 8.44 -11.11
CA VAL A 373 -6.04 8.56 -10.18
C VAL A 373 -5.54 8.46 -8.74
N ALA A 374 -4.61 7.52 -8.47
CA ALA A 374 -3.97 7.39 -7.15
C ALA A 374 -3.23 8.68 -6.76
N GLY A 375 -2.50 9.31 -7.68
CA GLY A 375 -1.85 10.62 -7.43
C GLY A 375 -2.84 11.71 -7.02
N SER A 376 -4.03 11.77 -7.64
CA SER A 376 -5.07 12.72 -7.27
C SER A 376 -5.65 12.44 -5.87
N LEU A 377 -5.77 11.16 -5.50
CA LEU A 377 -6.20 10.73 -4.18
C LEU A 377 -5.19 11.10 -3.09
N PHE A 378 -3.91 10.79 -3.29
CA PHE A 378 -2.85 11.15 -2.35
C PHE A 378 -2.69 12.67 -2.19
N LYS A 379 -2.88 13.42 -3.29
CA LYS A 379 -2.93 14.89 -3.24
C LYS A 379 -4.09 15.39 -2.37
N TRP A 380 -5.26 14.76 -2.45
CA TRP A 380 -6.39 15.08 -1.58
C TRP A 380 -6.09 14.71 -0.11
N TRP A 381 -5.51 13.54 0.15
CA TRP A 381 -5.12 13.14 1.51
C TRP A 381 -4.12 14.12 2.13
N GLY A 382 -3.04 14.44 1.42
CA GLY A 382 -2.03 15.40 1.90
C GLY A 382 -2.59 16.79 2.15
N ARG A 383 -3.51 17.27 1.32
CA ARG A 383 -4.13 18.61 1.49
C ARG A 383 -5.21 18.67 2.56
N SER A 384 -5.97 17.60 2.73
CA SER A 384 -7.15 17.60 3.61
C SER A 384 -6.87 17.02 4.99
N GLY A 385 -5.79 16.25 5.15
CA GLY A 385 -5.47 15.55 6.39
C GLY A 385 -6.52 14.52 6.80
N VAL A 386 -7.38 14.05 5.88
CA VAL A 386 -8.46 13.09 6.19
C VAL A 386 -7.94 11.70 6.56
N VAL A 387 -6.82 11.30 5.97
CA VAL A 387 -6.13 10.03 6.22
C VAL A 387 -4.77 10.35 6.84
N ARG A 388 -4.35 9.55 7.81
CA ARG A 388 -3.01 9.57 8.39
C ARG A 388 -2.22 8.34 7.93
N GLY A 389 -1.00 8.55 7.46
CA GLY A 389 -0.03 7.50 7.18
C GLY A 389 0.83 7.31 8.41
N VAL A 390 0.70 6.16 9.07
CA VAL A 390 1.33 5.92 10.37
C VAL A 390 2.26 4.71 10.32
N ILE A 391 3.39 4.82 11.00
CA ILE A 391 4.19 3.66 11.40
C ILE A 391 3.59 3.12 12.69
N VAL A 392 3.28 1.83 12.71
CA VAL A 392 2.74 1.12 13.87
C VAL A 392 3.73 0.05 14.29
N VAL A 393 4.06 0.01 15.57
CA VAL A 393 4.88 -1.04 16.18
C VAL A 393 4.19 -1.48 17.47
N ALA A 394 4.02 -2.78 17.65
CA ALA A 394 3.56 -3.38 18.89
C ALA A 394 4.49 -4.54 19.25
N LYS A 395 5.32 -4.34 20.27
CA LYS A 395 6.26 -5.37 20.72
C LYS A 395 5.58 -6.34 21.66
N ARG A 396 5.99 -7.60 21.58
CA ARG A 396 5.58 -8.64 22.52
C ARG A 396 6.61 -8.86 23.62
#